data_AF-A0A9X3WI47-F1
#
_entry.id   AF-A0A9X3WI47-F1
#
_cell.length_a   1.000
_cell.length_b   1.000
_cell.length_c   1.000
_cell.angle_alpha   90.00
_cell.angle_beta   90.00
_cell.angle_gamma   90.00
#
_symmetry.space_group_name_H-M   'P 1'
#
loop_
_entity.id
_entity.type
_entity.pdbx_description
1 polymer ?
#
loop_
_entity_poly.entity_id
_entity_poly.type
_entity_poly.pdbx_seq_one_letter_code
_entity_poly.pdbx_strand_id
1 'polypeptide(L)'
;MSIKRFSFVVFSIILLTPIIVGGHVKWFAKVPAEKVPIEEILSPLFITVSLLVAVLLAVLSQVMNKLLDIPIAKRMDKTLSNLRKYSRHILKYGTALSFIIQVLSGSMFAPDFPITQTWEAVVMWLIIVGLLIPHHLATKCAAIIMLGLFIYQWTDSGWFYMLDYGFYIAIIGVLILWNTKFENWGFPFLYLGTGLSLCWVAVEKWVYPGMTVDIIHTHQVPTFGFDPLIFIVLAAFIEFVVGYLLVVGILNRILAVVVTIIFILTTTIFGMTEIIGHAMIHVVLILFIIEGVSFYNPPVKIHKTRFDQMVFVFLNFIFVLSTFILIYYRFA
;
A
#
# COMPACT_ATOMS: atom_id res chain seq x y z
N MET A 1 11.27 -5.51 -36.11
CA MET A 1 11.70 -6.26 -34.90
C MET A 1 10.45 -6.49 -34.06
N SER A 2 10.03 -7.74 -33.88
CA SER A 2 8.72 -8.08 -33.28
C SER A 2 8.58 -7.52 -31.86
N ILE A 3 7.42 -6.96 -31.53
CA ILE A 3 7.02 -6.46 -30.19
C ILE A 3 7.34 -7.48 -29.08
N LYS A 4 7.30 -8.78 -29.37
CA LYS A 4 7.66 -9.85 -28.42
C LYS A 4 9.16 -9.86 -28.06
N ARG A 5 10.05 -9.56 -29.01
CA ARG A 5 11.50 -9.48 -28.76
C ARG A 5 11.88 -8.22 -27.98
N PHE A 6 11.19 -7.11 -28.22
CA PHE A 6 11.42 -5.88 -27.46
C PHE A 6 11.00 -6.06 -25.99
N SER A 7 9.83 -6.67 -25.74
CA SER A 7 9.36 -6.97 -24.38
C SER A 7 10.30 -7.92 -23.62
N PHE A 8 10.84 -8.94 -24.30
CA PHE A 8 11.80 -9.88 -23.71
C PHE A 8 13.16 -9.24 -23.39
N VAL A 9 13.63 -8.31 -24.23
CA VAL A 9 14.87 -7.57 -24.00
C VAL A 9 14.70 -6.59 -22.86
N VAL A 10 13.58 -5.86 -22.78
CA VAL A 10 13.28 -4.97 -21.65
C VAL A 10 13.18 -5.75 -20.34
N PHE A 11 12.50 -6.90 -20.34
CA PHE A 11 12.39 -7.76 -19.16
C PHE A 11 13.76 -8.31 -18.71
N SER A 12 14.60 -8.71 -19.67
CA SER A 12 15.96 -9.19 -19.40
C SER A 12 16.89 -8.08 -18.89
N ILE A 13 16.72 -6.84 -19.36
CA ILE A 13 17.49 -5.67 -18.90
C ILE A 13 17.11 -5.29 -17.46
N ILE A 14 15.82 -5.39 -17.10
CA ILE A 14 15.34 -5.16 -15.72
C ILE A 14 15.90 -6.22 -14.74
N LEU A 15 16.11 -7.45 -15.20
CA LEU A 15 16.66 -8.56 -14.39
C LEU A 15 18.17 -8.47 -14.12
N LEU A 16 18.91 -7.66 -14.88
CA LEU A 16 20.38 -7.64 -14.88
C LEU A 16 20.99 -6.37 -14.28
N THR A 17 20.18 -5.39 -13.87
CA THR A 17 20.71 -4.20 -13.22
C THR A 17 21.03 -4.47 -11.74
N PRO A 18 22.29 -4.26 -11.30
CA PRO A 18 22.62 -4.25 -9.89
C PRO A 18 22.03 -2.97 -9.28
N ILE A 19 21.20 -3.12 -8.25
CA ILE A 19 20.47 -2.00 -7.64
C ILE A 19 21.08 -1.75 -6.27
N ILE A 20 21.40 -0.49 -5.99
CA ILE A 20 21.67 -0.03 -4.64
C ILE A 20 20.30 0.05 -3.95
N VAL A 21 20.03 -0.87 -3.02
CA VAL A 21 18.71 -1.01 -2.40
C VAL A 21 18.65 -0.17 -1.12
N GLY A 22 17.62 0.66 -1.04
CA GLY A 22 17.10 1.16 0.23
C GLY A 22 15.65 0.79 0.37
N GLY A 23 15.22 0.36 1.56
CA GLY A 23 13.82 0.04 1.88
C GLY A 23 13.13 1.12 2.75
N HIS A 24 11.82 0.99 2.94
CA HIS A 24 10.88 1.90 3.61
C HIS A 24 10.86 1.86 5.15
N VAL A 25 11.37 0.81 5.81
CA VAL A 25 11.53 0.79 7.29
C VAL A 25 12.60 1.82 7.78
N LYS A 26 13.29 2.48 6.85
CA LYS A 26 14.35 3.47 7.09
C LYS A 26 13.91 4.78 7.75
N TRP A 27 12.63 5.16 7.71
CA TRP A 27 12.18 6.43 8.34
C TRP A 27 12.53 6.49 9.83
N PHE A 28 12.54 5.31 10.46
CA PHE A 28 12.68 5.14 11.90
C PHE A 28 13.93 4.36 12.29
N ALA A 29 14.44 3.49 11.42
CA ALA A 29 15.62 2.68 11.69
C ALA A 29 16.92 3.45 11.38
N LYS A 30 17.88 3.41 12.31
CA LYS A 30 19.22 4.01 12.13
C LYS A 30 20.29 3.00 11.71
N VAL A 31 19.92 1.73 11.70
CA VAL A 31 20.79 0.61 11.30
C VAL A 31 20.73 0.38 9.79
N PRO A 32 21.84 -0.08 9.17
CA PRO A 32 21.83 -0.43 7.76
C PRO A 32 20.89 -1.61 7.49
N ALA A 33 20.28 -1.63 6.29
CA ALA A 33 19.44 -2.73 5.85
C ALA A 33 20.30 -3.98 5.62
N GLU A 34 20.20 -4.96 6.52
CA GLU A 34 20.90 -6.24 6.41
C GLU A 34 19.92 -7.35 6.08
N LYS A 35 20.11 -7.96 4.91
CA LYS A 35 19.25 -9.01 4.38
C LYS A 35 19.54 -10.33 5.06
N VAL A 36 18.52 -10.93 5.68
CA VAL A 36 18.65 -12.27 6.27
C VAL A 36 18.55 -13.36 5.20
N PRO A 37 19.16 -14.55 5.41
CA PRO A 37 18.97 -15.71 4.55
C PRO A 37 17.50 -16.10 4.39
N ILE A 38 17.10 -16.58 3.21
CA ILE A 38 15.71 -16.97 2.93
C ILE A 38 15.24 -18.12 3.83
N GLU A 39 16.17 -18.97 4.28
CA GLU A 39 15.90 -20.07 5.21
C GLU A 39 15.47 -19.57 6.59
N GLU A 40 15.96 -18.40 7.02
CA GLU A 40 15.54 -17.76 8.26
C GLU A 40 14.14 -17.15 8.13
N ILE A 41 13.83 -16.58 6.95
CA ILE A 41 12.49 -16.09 6.63
C ILE A 41 11.50 -17.24 6.62
N LEU A 42 11.82 -18.34 5.92
CA LEU A 42 10.99 -19.53 5.80
C LEU A 42 11.11 -20.47 7.01
N SER A 43 11.19 -19.88 8.21
CA SER A 43 11.22 -20.61 9.47
C SER A 43 9.95 -21.46 9.69
N PRO A 44 10.00 -22.46 10.60
CA PRO A 44 8.81 -23.23 10.97
C PRO A 44 7.65 -22.35 11.45
N LEU A 45 7.94 -21.24 12.15
CA LEU A 45 6.93 -20.27 12.56
C LEU A 45 6.28 -19.62 11.34
N PHE A 46 7.08 -19.12 10.39
CA PHE A 46 6.59 -18.48 9.18
C PHE A 46 5.67 -19.39 8.37
N ILE A 47 6.10 -20.64 8.14
CA ILE A 47 5.32 -21.63 7.40
C ILE A 47 4.01 -21.96 8.13
N THR A 48 4.07 -22.16 9.46
CA THR A 48 2.88 -22.47 10.27
C THR A 48 1.88 -21.32 10.22
N VAL A 49 2.34 -20.08 10.40
CA VAL A 49 1.47 -18.89 10.34
C VAL A 49 0.92 -18.71 8.92
N SER A 50 1.71 -18.91 7.87
CA SER A 50 1.25 -18.85 6.48
C SER A 50 0.08 -19.80 6.22
N LEU A 51 0.21 -21.06 6.65
CA LEU A 51 -0.83 -22.06 6.49
C LEU A 51 -2.07 -21.73 7.34
N LEU A 52 -1.88 -21.29 8.58
CA LEU A 52 -3.00 -20.86 9.44
C LEU A 52 -3.77 -19.70 8.83
N VAL A 53 -3.07 -18.67 8.37
CA VAL A 53 -3.65 -17.50 7.71
C VAL A 53 -4.38 -17.92 6.43
N ALA A 54 -3.81 -18.81 5.61
CA ALA A 54 -4.46 -19.32 4.42
C ALA A 54 -5.78 -20.05 4.75
N VAL A 55 -5.80 -20.88 5.81
CA VAL A 55 -7.03 -21.53 6.30
C VAL A 55 -8.03 -20.49 6.80
N LEU A 56 -7.58 -19.51 7.59
CA LEU A 56 -8.44 -18.45 8.12
C LEU A 56 -9.08 -17.64 6.99
N LEU A 57 -8.32 -17.26 5.97
CA LEU A 57 -8.83 -16.55 4.79
C LEU A 57 -9.82 -17.40 3.98
N ALA A 58 -9.53 -18.70 3.82
CA ALA A 58 -10.45 -19.63 3.18
C ALA A 58 -11.79 -19.71 3.95
N VAL A 59 -11.76 -19.83 5.27
CA VAL A 59 -12.98 -19.81 6.11
C VAL A 59 -13.68 -18.44 6.04
N LEU A 60 -12.92 -17.35 6.11
CA LEU A 60 -13.45 -15.98 6.03
C LEU A 60 -14.24 -15.76 4.75
N SER A 61 -13.79 -16.32 3.62
CA SER A 61 -14.49 -16.23 2.33
C SER A 61 -15.93 -16.77 2.39
N GLN A 62 -16.20 -17.74 3.27
CA GLN A 62 -17.52 -18.36 3.43
C GLN A 62 -18.42 -17.58 4.39
N VAL A 63 -17.82 -16.92 5.39
CA VAL A 63 -18.55 -16.17 6.43
C VAL A 63 -18.79 -14.72 6.00
N MET A 64 -18.03 -14.20 5.02
CA MET A 64 -18.09 -12.82 4.55
C MET A 64 -19.51 -12.34 4.22
N ASN A 65 -20.31 -13.15 3.52
CA ASN A 65 -21.69 -12.78 3.17
C ASN A 65 -22.53 -12.49 4.42
N LYS A 66 -22.35 -13.28 5.49
CA LYS A 66 -23.05 -13.07 6.76
C LYS A 66 -22.57 -11.81 7.50
N LEU A 67 -21.28 -11.50 7.44
CA LEU A 67 -20.71 -10.28 8.05
C LEU A 67 -21.22 -9.02 7.38
N LEU A 68 -21.39 -9.04 6.05
CA LEU A 68 -21.95 -7.93 5.29
C LEU A 68 -23.46 -7.76 5.51
N ASP A 69 -24.16 -8.82 5.91
CA ASP A 69 -25.61 -8.80 6.13
C ASP A 69 -26.05 -8.19 7.47
N ILE A 70 -25.11 -7.85 8.36
CA ILE A 70 -25.38 -7.28 9.69
C ILE A 70 -26.08 -5.91 9.55
N PRO A 71 -27.13 -5.61 10.35
CA PRO A 71 -27.90 -4.37 10.26
C PRO A 71 -27.05 -3.09 10.40
N ILE A 72 -26.05 -3.12 11.27
CA ILE A 72 -25.11 -2.02 11.50
C ILE A 72 -24.30 -1.74 10.22
N ALA A 73 -23.78 -2.78 9.57
CA ALA A 73 -23.03 -2.67 8.33
C ALA A 73 -23.89 -2.07 7.21
N LYS A 74 -25.16 -2.52 7.07
CA LYS A 74 -26.12 -1.97 6.09
C LYS A 74 -26.46 -0.50 6.34
N ARG A 75 -26.64 -0.10 7.61
CA ARG A 75 -26.91 1.30 7.97
C ARG A 75 -25.71 2.21 7.67
N MET A 76 -24.50 1.76 8.01
CA MET A 76 -23.27 2.46 7.68
C MET A 76 -23.09 2.57 6.17
N ASP A 77 -23.37 1.51 5.41
CA ASP A 77 -23.28 1.53 3.94
C ASP A 77 -24.21 2.57 3.32
N LYS A 78 -25.48 2.61 3.75
CA LYS A 78 -26.44 3.61 3.28
C LYS A 78 -26.05 5.05 3.63
N THR A 79 -25.42 5.28 4.79
CA THR A 79 -25.03 6.63 5.23
C THR A 79 -23.80 7.12 4.46
N LEU A 80 -22.79 6.26 4.35
CA LEU A 80 -21.52 6.58 3.71
C LEU A 80 -21.59 6.55 2.17
N SER A 81 -22.54 5.81 1.58
CA SER A 81 -22.75 5.83 0.12
C SER A 81 -23.11 7.22 -0.41
N ASN A 82 -23.80 8.04 0.38
CA ASN A 82 -24.10 9.44 0.05
C ASN A 82 -22.83 10.31 -0.06
N LEU A 83 -21.73 9.90 0.58
CA LEU A 83 -20.45 10.60 0.53
C LEU A 83 -19.61 10.21 -0.68
N ARG A 84 -19.94 9.13 -1.42
CA ARG A 84 -19.18 8.68 -2.61
C ARG A 84 -19.05 9.74 -3.69
N LYS A 85 -20.05 10.64 -3.80
CA LYS A 85 -19.99 11.79 -4.72
C LYS A 85 -18.84 12.75 -4.42
N TYR A 86 -18.33 12.75 -3.19
CA TYR A 86 -17.20 13.58 -2.76
C TYR A 86 -15.86 12.86 -2.82
N SER A 87 -15.81 11.54 -3.03
CA SER A 87 -14.56 10.76 -2.97
C SER A 87 -13.45 11.34 -3.85
N ARG A 88 -13.77 11.79 -5.07
CA ARG A 88 -12.76 12.40 -5.96
C ARG A 88 -12.27 13.77 -5.46
N HIS A 89 -13.16 14.55 -4.87
CA HIS A 89 -12.79 15.82 -4.23
C HIS A 89 -11.94 15.59 -2.98
N ILE A 90 -12.28 14.59 -2.18
CA ILE A 90 -11.50 14.16 -1.01
C ILE A 90 -10.11 13.72 -1.45
N LEU A 91 -10.00 12.90 -2.51
CA LEU A 91 -8.70 12.51 -3.04
C LEU A 91 -7.89 13.72 -3.52
N LYS A 92 -8.50 14.60 -4.31
CA LYS A 92 -7.85 15.80 -4.85
C LYS A 92 -7.33 16.73 -3.74
N TYR A 93 -8.21 17.16 -2.83
CA TYR A 93 -7.83 18.11 -1.79
C TYR A 93 -7.01 17.44 -0.67
N GLY A 94 -7.23 16.16 -0.39
CA GLY A 94 -6.38 15.39 0.51
C GLY A 94 -4.97 15.19 -0.04
N THR A 95 -4.81 15.00 -1.35
CA THR A 95 -3.48 14.97 -1.99
C THR A 95 -2.79 16.33 -1.86
N ALA A 96 -3.52 17.43 -2.11
CA ALA A 96 -2.99 18.78 -1.90
C ALA A 96 -2.56 19.00 -0.44
N LEU A 97 -3.39 18.63 0.53
CA LEU A 97 -3.07 18.74 1.95
C LEU A 97 -1.84 17.90 2.33
N SER A 98 -1.74 16.68 1.83
CA SER A 98 -0.60 15.80 2.11
C SER A 98 0.69 16.40 1.53
N PHE A 99 0.65 16.95 0.32
CA PHE A 99 1.78 17.66 -0.27
C PHE A 99 2.15 18.94 0.49
N ILE A 100 1.18 19.68 1.04
CA ILE A 100 1.46 20.83 1.92
C ILE A 100 2.22 20.38 3.16
N ILE A 101 1.79 19.31 3.82
CA ILE A 101 2.47 18.75 5.01
C ILE A 101 3.92 18.37 4.64
N GLN A 102 4.11 17.72 3.50
CA GLN A 102 5.43 17.28 3.02
C GLN A 102 6.35 18.47 2.71
N VAL A 103 5.91 19.43 1.90
CA VAL A 103 6.72 20.62 1.55
C VAL A 103 7.10 21.43 2.78
N LEU A 104 6.18 21.61 3.73
CA LEU A 104 6.46 22.33 4.98
C LEU A 104 7.43 21.58 5.89
N SER A 105 7.51 20.26 5.76
CA SER A 105 8.44 19.40 6.48
C SER A 105 9.79 19.24 5.76
N GLY A 106 9.94 19.84 4.57
CA GLY A 106 11.16 19.76 3.77
C GLY A 106 11.31 18.46 2.99
N SER A 107 10.20 17.74 2.75
CA SER A 107 10.18 16.43 2.08
C SER A 107 9.18 16.38 0.92
N MET A 108 9.28 15.35 0.08
CA MET A 108 8.42 15.17 -1.10
C MET A 108 7.31 14.13 -0.89
N PHE A 109 7.52 12.87 -1.30
CA PHE A 109 6.50 11.81 -1.19
C PHE A 109 6.54 11.09 0.16
N ALA A 110 7.67 11.18 0.86
CA ALA A 110 7.95 10.52 2.12
C ALA A 110 9.00 11.32 2.90
N PRO A 111 9.11 11.15 4.23
CA PRO A 111 10.13 11.83 5.04
C PRO A 111 11.55 11.62 4.53
N ASP A 112 11.84 10.45 3.96
CA ASP A 112 13.16 10.06 3.43
C ASP A 112 13.49 10.68 2.06
N PHE A 113 12.56 11.43 1.45
CA PHE A 113 12.79 12.14 0.19
C PHE A 113 12.92 13.64 0.46
N PRO A 114 14.09 14.10 0.96
CA PRO A 114 14.30 15.51 1.27
C PRO A 114 14.25 16.34 0.00
N ILE A 115 13.70 17.54 0.11
CA ILE A 115 13.81 18.57 -0.92
C ILE A 115 15.25 19.09 -0.88
N THR A 116 16.02 18.76 -1.91
CA THR A 116 17.42 19.17 -2.04
C THR A 116 17.57 20.41 -2.92
N GLN A 117 16.65 20.61 -3.87
CA GLN A 117 16.74 21.67 -4.89
C GLN A 117 15.47 22.52 -4.92
N THR A 118 15.63 23.84 -5.16
CA THR A 118 14.53 24.82 -5.11
C THR A 118 13.42 24.53 -6.14
N TRP A 119 13.78 24.35 -7.40
CA TRP A 119 13.49 23.08 -8.04
C TRP A 119 12.19 22.32 -7.70
N GLU A 120 12.41 21.28 -6.89
CA GLU A 120 11.47 20.29 -6.42
C GLU A 120 10.35 20.96 -5.62
N ALA A 121 10.70 21.90 -4.73
CA ALA A 121 9.71 22.66 -3.96
C ALA A 121 8.79 23.49 -4.86
N VAL A 122 9.32 24.14 -5.90
CA VAL A 122 8.51 24.90 -6.87
C VAL A 122 7.55 23.96 -7.59
N VAL A 123 8.02 22.80 -8.05
CA VAL A 123 7.18 21.79 -8.70
C VAL A 123 6.07 21.29 -7.76
N MET A 124 6.38 21.02 -6.49
CA MET A 124 5.37 20.62 -5.51
C MET A 124 4.32 21.72 -5.28
N TRP A 125 4.72 22.99 -5.17
CA TRP A 125 3.77 24.10 -5.06
C TRP A 125 2.89 24.23 -6.30
N LEU A 126 3.42 24.00 -7.50
CA LEU A 126 2.62 23.97 -8.73
C LEU A 126 1.58 22.84 -8.70
N ILE A 127 1.95 21.65 -8.21
CA ILE A 127 1.01 20.54 -8.00
C ILE A 127 -0.09 20.96 -7.00
N ILE A 128 0.28 21.50 -5.84
CA ILE A 128 -0.65 21.94 -4.80
C ILE A 128 -1.65 22.96 -5.36
N VAL A 129 -1.17 24.03 -6.00
CA VAL A 129 -2.02 25.07 -6.58
C VAL A 129 -2.95 24.48 -7.64
N GLY A 130 -2.43 23.64 -8.53
CA GLY A 130 -3.24 22.97 -9.56
C GLY A 130 -4.34 22.07 -8.98
N LEU A 131 -4.07 21.41 -7.84
CA LEU A 131 -5.04 20.61 -7.09
C LEU A 131 -6.01 21.46 -6.24
N LEU A 132 -5.69 22.71 -5.91
CA LEU A 132 -6.63 23.60 -5.19
C LEU A 132 -7.59 24.33 -6.14
N ILE A 133 -7.18 24.59 -7.39
CA ILE A 133 -8.06 25.19 -8.41
C ILE A 133 -9.25 24.27 -8.66
N PRO A 134 -10.51 24.72 -8.53
CA PRO A 134 -11.71 23.89 -8.68
C PRO A 134 -12.05 23.59 -10.16
N HIS A 135 -11.04 23.25 -10.98
CA HIS A 135 -11.19 22.94 -12.39
C HIS A 135 -10.54 21.59 -12.75
N HIS A 136 -11.20 20.78 -13.57
CA HIS A 136 -10.76 19.42 -13.88
C HIS A 136 -9.48 19.38 -14.73
N LEU A 137 -9.28 20.33 -15.66
CA LEU A 137 -8.04 20.42 -16.44
C LEU A 137 -6.85 20.76 -15.53
N ALA A 138 -7.04 21.63 -14.53
CA ALA A 138 -5.99 21.95 -13.56
C ALA A 138 -5.59 20.71 -12.74
N THR A 139 -6.57 19.89 -12.33
CA THR A 139 -6.31 18.60 -11.68
C THR A 139 -5.46 17.68 -12.57
N LYS A 140 -5.80 17.56 -13.86
CA LYS A 140 -5.06 16.69 -14.80
C LYS A 140 -3.65 17.19 -15.03
N CYS A 141 -3.46 18.50 -15.21
CA CYS A 141 -2.14 19.10 -15.32
C CYS A 141 -1.32 18.83 -14.05
N ALA A 142 -1.89 19.05 -12.87
CA ALA A 142 -1.23 18.77 -11.60
C ALA A 142 -0.84 17.29 -11.45
N ALA A 143 -1.72 16.36 -11.84
CA ALA A 143 -1.43 14.93 -11.80
C ALA A 143 -0.31 14.51 -12.77
N ILE A 144 -0.23 15.13 -13.95
CA ILE A 144 0.87 14.90 -14.92
C ILE A 144 2.18 15.45 -14.37
N ILE A 145 2.18 16.63 -13.76
CA ILE A 145 3.37 17.21 -13.10
C ILE A 145 3.82 16.32 -11.94
N MET A 146 2.86 15.84 -11.13
CA MET A 146 3.09 14.89 -10.04
C MET A 146 3.68 13.57 -10.54
N LEU A 147 3.23 13.06 -11.68
CA LEU A 147 3.84 11.90 -12.33
C LEU A 147 5.28 12.18 -12.76
N GLY A 148 5.56 13.35 -13.31
CA GLY A 148 6.93 13.78 -13.64
C GLY A 148 7.84 13.80 -12.41
N LEU A 149 7.36 14.37 -11.30
CA LEU A 149 8.11 14.38 -10.03
C LEU A 149 8.31 12.96 -9.47
N PHE A 150 7.31 12.08 -9.59
CA PHE A 150 7.42 10.69 -9.15
C PHE A 150 8.43 9.91 -9.99
N ILE A 151 8.44 10.10 -11.31
CA ILE A 151 9.44 9.51 -12.22
C ILE A 151 10.84 10.02 -11.90
N TYR A 152 10.98 11.32 -11.59
CA TYR A 152 12.25 11.86 -11.14
C TYR A 152 12.75 11.16 -9.87
N GLN A 153 11.90 11.05 -8.83
CA GLN A 153 12.26 10.34 -7.60
C GLN A 153 12.61 8.87 -7.87
N TRP A 154 11.88 8.23 -8.78
CA TRP A 154 12.15 6.87 -9.21
C TRP A 154 13.52 6.70 -9.87
N THR A 155 13.95 7.67 -10.68
CA THR A 155 15.29 7.63 -11.27
C THR A 155 16.39 7.88 -10.26
N ASP A 156 16.13 8.67 -9.22
CA ASP A 156 17.10 9.02 -8.19
C ASP A 156 17.26 7.88 -7.16
N SER A 157 16.16 7.40 -6.59
CA SER A 157 16.22 6.42 -5.49
C SER A 157 16.10 4.95 -5.93
N GLY A 158 15.76 4.71 -7.19
CA GLY A 158 15.63 3.39 -7.76
C GLY A 158 14.22 2.81 -7.69
N TRP A 159 13.90 1.96 -8.66
CA TRP A 159 12.56 1.42 -8.85
C TRP A 159 12.08 0.54 -7.68
N PHE A 160 12.99 -0.24 -7.09
CA PHE A 160 12.67 -1.18 -6.02
C PHE A 160 12.16 -0.45 -4.77
N TYR A 161 12.83 0.64 -4.40
CA TYR A 161 12.42 1.48 -3.27
C TYR A 161 11.11 2.22 -3.54
N MET A 162 10.91 2.69 -4.77
CA MET A 162 9.67 3.39 -5.13
C MET A 162 8.43 2.49 -5.16
N LEU A 163 8.57 1.16 -5.11
CA LEU A 163 7.42 0.25 -5.00
C LEU A 163 6.71 0.37 -3.65
N ASP A 164 7.42 0.75 -2.59
CA ASP A 164 6.83 1.09 -1.29
C ASP A 164 5.78 2.20 -1.46
N TYR A 165 6.02 3.11 -2.41
CA TYR A 165 5.18 4.27 -2.72
C TYR A 165 4.28 4.07 -3.95
N GLY A 166 4.09 2.82 -4.40
CA GLY A 166 3.30 2.49 -5.60
C GLY A 166 1.85 2.99 -5.57
N PHE A 167 1.29 3.24 -4.38
CA PHE A 167 -0.04 3.84 -4.22
C PHE A 167 -0.13 5.26 -4.82
N TYR A 168 0.97 6.01 -4.91
CA TYR A 168 0.99 7.32 -5.57
C TYR A 168 0.74 7.22 -7.07
N ILE A 169 1.23 6.18 -7.75
CA ILE A 169 0.89 5.91 -9.16
C ILE A 169 -0.62 5.72 -9.30
N ALA A 170 -1.24 5.04 -8.32
CA ALA A 170 -2.67 4.83 -8.32
C ALA A 170 -3.47 6.12 -8.11
N ILE A 171 -3.03 6.98 -7.18
CA ILE A 171 -3.61 8.32 -6.96
C ILE A 171 -3.53 9.16 -8.24
N ILE A 172 -2.34 9.23 -8.86
CA ILE A 172 -2.11 9.93 -10.12
C ILE A 172 -3.08 9.42 -11.20
N GLY A 173 -3.19 8.09 -11.33
CA GLY A 173 -4.12 7.46 -12.25
C GLY A 173 -5.56 7.92 -12.03
N VAL A 174 -6.06 7.91 -10.79
CA VAL A 174 -7.42 8.38 -10.47
C VAL A 174 -7.62 9.85 -10.86
N LEU A 175 -6.64 10.71 -10.56
CA LEU A 175 -6.72 12.15 -10.86
C LEU A 175 -6.71 12.44 -12.37
N ILE A 176 -5.91 11.69 -13.16
CA ILE A 176 -5.86 11.80 -14.62
C ILE A 176 -7.18 11.31 -15.25
N LEU A 177 -7.72 10.19 -14.75
CA LEU A 177 -8.91 9.55 -15.30
C LEU A 177 -10.22 10.28 -14.97
N TRP A 178 -10.19 11.31 -14.13
CA TRP A 178 -11.39 12.09 -13.78
C TRP A 178 -12.04 12.74 -15.02
N ASN A 179 -13.37 12.61 -15.15
CA ASN A 179 -14.17 13.11 -16.26
C ASN A 179 -13.72 12.48 -17.60
N THR A 180 -13.40 11.19 -17.58
CA THR A 180 -13.09 10.41 -18.79
C THR A 180 -13.93 9.13 -18.83
N LYS A 181 -13.95 8.47 -19.99
CA LYS A 181 -14.69 7.20 -20.16
C LYS A 181 -14.19 6.06 -19.25
N PHE A 182 -12.95 6.16 -18.75
CA PHE A 182 -12.33 5.16 -17.88
C PHE A 182 -12.38 5.53 -16.39
N GLU A 183 -13.15 6.54 -16.01
CA GLU A 183 -13.22 7.04 -14.64
C GLU A 183 -13.62 5.96 -13.61
N ASN A 184 -14.41 4.96 -14.03
CA ASN A 184 -14.79 3.82 -13.19
C ASN A 184 -13.61 2.91 -12.81
N TRP A 185 -12.49 2.98 -13.53
CA TRP A 185 -11.27 2.21 -13.22
C TRP A 185 -10.39 2.85 -12.16
N GLY A 186 -10.58 4.14 -11.83
CA GLY A 186 -9.73 4.86 -10.89
C GLY A 186 -9.69 4.23 -9.49
N PHE A 187 -10.85 4.05 -8.86
CA PHE A 187 -10.91 3.46 -7.52
C PHE A 187 -10.44 1.99 -7.46
N PRO A 188 -10.80 1.09 -8.40
CA PRO A 188 -10.20 -0.24 -8.45
C PRO A 188 -8.67 -0.17 -8.47
N PHE A 189 -8.10 0.73 -9.27
CA PHE A 189 -6.66 0.91 -9.36
C PHE A 189 -6.07 1.43 -8.05
N LEU A 190 -6.78 2.32 -7.33
CA LEU A 190 -6.40 2.80 -6.00
C LEU A 190 -6.36 1.67 -4.96
N TYR A 191 -7.35 0.79 -4.93
CA TYR A 191 -7.36 -0.40 -4.07
C TYR A 191 -6.18 -1.32 -4.38
N LEU A 192 -5.95 -1.61 -5.66
CA LEU A 192 -4.84 -2.46 -6.10
C LEU A 192 -3.48 -1.84 -5.73
N GLY A 193 -3.23 -0.59 -6.10
CA GLY A 193 -1.96 0.07 -5.83
C GLY A 193 -1.64 0.17 -4.34
N THR A 194 -2.64 0.50 -3.52
CA THR A 194 -2.48 0.59 -2.06
C THR A 194 -2.27 -0.78 -1.43
N GLY A 195 -3.08 -1.78 -1.81
CA GLY A 195 -2.95 -3.13 -1.26
C GLY A 195 -1.65 -3.81 -1.65
N LEU A 196 -1.18 -3.64 -2.90
CA LEU A 196 0.10 -4.17 -3.35
C LEU A 196 1.29 -3.49 -2.64
N SER A 197 1.24 -2.17 -2.44
CA SER A 197 2.25 -1.42 -1.67
C SER A 197 2.31 -1.91 -0.22
N LEU A 198 1.18 -2.14 0.45
CA LEU A 198 1.14 -2.71 1.80
C LEU A 198 1.72 -4.13 1.87
N CYS A 199 1.40 -5.00 0.90
CA CYS A 199 2.02 -6.32 0.82
C CYS A 199 3.54 -6.22 0.64
N TRP A 200 4.02 -5.22 -0.10
CA TRP A 200 5.42 -5.03 -0.39
C TRP A 200 6.22 -4.58 0.87
N VAL A 201 5.73 -3.56 1.59
CA VAL A 201 6.35 -3.10 2.86
C VAL A 201 6.21 -4.10 4.01
N ALA A 202 5.28 -5.06 3.92
CA ALA A 202 5.20 -6.18 4.84
C ALA A 202 6.34 -7.18 4.62
N VAL A 203 6.66 -7.50 3.35
CA VAL A 203 7.77 -8.41 3.01
C VAL A 203 9.12 -7.83 3.42
N GLU A 204 9.28 -6.51 3.30
CA GLU A 204 10.46 -5.80 3.80
C GLU A 204 10.81 -6.17 5.25
N LYS A 205 9.80 -6.23 6.13
CA LYS A 205 9.99 -6.54 7.55
C LYS A 205 10.50 -7.96 7.79
N TRP A 206 10.18 -8.91 6.89
CA TRP A 206 10.73 -10.25 6.94
C TRP A 206 12.16 -10.32 6.38
N VAL A 207 12.46 -9.52 5.35
CA VAL A 207 13.75 -9.54 4.66
C VAL A 207 14.83 -8.77 5.44
N TYR A 208 14.44 -7.69 6.13
CA TYR A 208 15.32 -6.85 6.93
C TYR A 208 14.78 -6.68 8.37
N PRO A 209 14.65 -7.78 9.14
CA PRO A 209 14.06 -7.73 10.48
C PRO A 209 14.87 -6.84 11.44
N GLY A 210 16.20 -6.73 11.24
CA GLY A 210 17.08 -5.88 12.06
C GLY A 210 16.66 -4.41 12.10
N MET A 211 16.14 -3.86 11.00
CA MET A 211 15.61 -2.49 10.99
C MET A 211 14.38 -2.36 11.90
N THR A 212 13.49 -3.35 11.88
CA THR A 212 12.29 -3.31 12.74
C THR A 212 12.63 -3.58 14.20
N VAL A 213 13.63 -4.42 14.49
CA VAL A 213 14.16 -4.63 15.84
C VAL A 213 14.71 -3.32 16.42
N ASP A 214 15.48 -2.56 15.64
CA ASP A 214 15.98 -1.24 16.04
C ASP A 214 14.85 -0.26 16.39
N ILE A 215 13.77 -0.24 15.59
CA ILE A 215 12.58 0.57 15.87
C ILE A 215 11.92 0.15 17.18
N ILE A 216 11.74 -1.15 17.41
CA ILE A 216 11.12 -1.67 18.63
C ILE A 216 11.92 -1.23 19.86
N HIS A 217 13.25 -1.34 19.83
CA HIS A 217 14.10 -0.95 20.94
C HIS A 217 14.19 0.57 21.11
N THR A 218 14.32 1.33 20.02
CA THR A 218 14.49 2.79 20.06
C THR A 218 13.20 3.49 20.50
N HIS A 219 12.05 3.04 20.03
CA HIS A 219 10.75 3.65 20.32
C HIS A 219 9.94 2.91 21.40
N GLN A 220 10.51 1.86 22.01
CA GLN A 220 9.86 1.05 23.06
C GLN A 220 8.47 0.55 22.62
N VAL A 221 8.39 0.06 21.38
CA VAL A 221 7.13 -0.42 20.80
C VAL A 221 6.63 -1.62 21.62
N PRO A 222 5.36 -1.62 22.07
CA PRO A 222 4.83 -2.71 22.88
C PRO A 222 4.73 -4.00 22.06
N THR A 223 5.55 -5.00 22.40
CA THR A 223 5.50 -6.34 21.77
C THR A 223 4.47 -7.27 22.41
N PHE A 224 3.68 -6.78 23.38
CA PHE A 224 2.65 -7.55 24.10
C PHE A 224 3.16 -8.86 24.74
N GLY A 225 4.43 -8.89 25.16
CA GLY A 225 5.06 -10.06 25.76
C GLY A 225 5.65 -11.06 24.77
N PHE A 226 5.56 -10.79 23.47
CA PHE A 226 6.27 -11.57 22.45
C PHE A 226 7.73 -11.14 22.35
N ASP A 227 8.59 -12.10 21.97
CA ASP A 227 9.95 -11.81 21.50
C ASP A 227 9.89 -10.87 20.27
N PRO A 228 10.80 -9.89 20.14
CA PRO A 228 10.78 -8.93 19.02
C PRO A 228 10.75 -9.59 17.63
N LEU A 229 11.50 -10.66 17.40
CA LEU A 229 11.52 -11.32 16.08
C LEU A 229 10.20 -12.02 15.78
N ILE A 230 9.61 -12.67 16.79
CA ILE A 230 8.27 -13.27 16.67
C ILE A 230 7.22 -12.19 16.40
N PHE A 231 7.28 -11.09 17.14
CA PHE A 231 6.38 -9.95 16.96
C PHE A 231 6.46 -9.37 15.54
N ILE A 232 7.67 -9.21 15.00
CA ILE A 232 7.89 -8.71 13.63
C ILE A 232 7.24 -9.63 12.60
N VAL A 233 7.45 -10.94 12.70
CA VAL A 233 6.85 -11.91 11.78
C VAL A 233 5.32 -11.78 11.80
N LEU A 234 4.71 -11.74 12.98
CA LEU A 234 3.26 -11.62 13.13
C LEU A 234 2.72 -10.27 12.64
N ALA A 235 3.40 -9.17 12.96
CA ALA A 235 3.01 -7.82 12.53
C ALA A 235 3.03 -7.70 10.99
N ALA A 236 4.08 -8.22 10.36
CA ALA A 236 4.21 -8.27 8.91
C ALA A 236 3.13 -9.16 8.27
N PHE A 237 2.74 -10.28 8.89
CA PHE A 237 1.59 -11.06 8.42
C PHE A 237 0.27 -10.27 8.47
N ILE A 238 0.02 -9.52 9.55
CA ILE A 238 -1.19 -8.70 9.67
C ILE A 238 -1.23 -7.68 8.53
N GLU A 239 -0.12 -6.97 8.28
CA GLU A 239 -0.02 -5.98 7.22
C GLU A 239 -0.16 -6.59 5.82
N PHE A 240 0.48 -7.73 5.57
CA PHE A 240 0.37 -8.46 4.32
C PHE A 240 -1.07 -8.93 4.08
N VAL A 241 -1.75 -9.46 5.10
CA VAL A 241 -3.14 -9.90 5.01
C VAL A 241 -4.09 -8.72 4.75
N VAL A 242 -3.87 -7.58 5.41
CA VAL A 242 -4.62 -6.35 5.15
C VAL A 242 -4.44 -5.93 3.69
N GLY A 243 -3.20 -5.87 3.20
CA GLY A 243 -2.90 -5.53 1.81
C GLY A 243 -3.55 -6.50 0.82
N TYR A 244 -3.43 -7.81 1.07
CA TYR A 244 -4.04 -8.86 0.26
C TYR A 244 -5.57 -8.73 0.21
N LEU A 245 -6.21 -8.52 1.36
CA LEU A 245 -7.66 -8.36 1.42
C LEU A 245 -8.13 -7.09 0.70
N LEU A 246 -7.35 -6.01 0.69
CA LEU A 246 -7.64 -4.81 -0.11
C LEU A 246 -7.53 -5.09 -1.63
N VAL A 247 -6.53 -5.87 -2.05
CA VAL A 247 -6.35 -6.27 -3.46
C VAL A 247 -7.51 -7.15 -3.94
N VAL A 248 -7.90 -8.15 -3.14
CA VAL A 248 -9.06 -9.00 -3.45
C VAL A 248 -10.37 -8.22 -3.29
N GLY A 249 -10.34 -7.18 -2.46
CA GLY A 249 -11.45 -6.27 -2.20
C GLY A 249 -12.50 -6.87 -1.26
N ILE A 250 -12.03 -7.45 -0.16
CA ILE A 250 -12.85 -8.07 0.87
C ILE A 250 -12.73 -7.22 2.15
N LEU A 251 -13.85 -6.94 2.81
CA LEU A 251 -13.90 -6.19 4.08
C LEU A 251 -13.29 -4.77 4.02
N ASN A 252 -13.19 -4.16 2.84
CA ASN A 252 -12.51 -2.87 2.61
C ASN A 252 -12.82 -1.79 3.64
N ARG A 253 -14.10 -1.62 4.03
CA ARG A 253 -14.48 -0.61 5.03
C ARG A 253 -13.99 -0.95 6.43
N ILE A 254 -14.16 -2.20 6.87
CA ILE A 254 -13.75 -2.63 8.21
C ILE A 254 -12.23 -2.56 8.31
N LEU A 255 -11.52 -3.08 7.29
CA LEU A 255 -10.07 -2.99 7.22
C LEU A 255 -9.59 -1.55 7.22
N ALA A 256 -10.20 -0.67 6.42
CA ALA A 256 -9.80 0.73 6.39
C ALA A 256 -9.97 1.43 7.76
N VAL A 257 -11.04 1.12 8.51
CA VAL A 257 -11.23 1.62 9.89
C VAL A 257 -10.14 1.07 10.80
N VAL A 258 -9.90 -0.25 10.79
CA VAL A 258 -8.90 -0.90 11.64
C VAL A 258 -7.50 -0.33 11.37
N VAL A 259 -7.10 -0.23 10.10
CA VAL A 259 -5.81 0.33 9.70
C VAL A 259 -5.70 1.80 10.08
N THR A 260 -6.77 2.58 9.91
CA THR A 260 -6.78 3.99 10.35
C THR A 260 -6.53 4.10 11.85
N ILE A 261 -7.18 3.25 12.66
CA ILE A 261 -6.96 3.22 14.12
C ILE A 261 -5.51 2.85 14.42
N ILE A 262 -4.96 1.83 13.75
CA ILE A 262 -3.56 1.41 13.93
C ILE A 262 -2.60 2.58 13.63
N PHE A 263 -2.76 3.27 12.50
CA PHE A 263 -1.90 4.41 12.15
C PHE A 263 -2.05 5.63 13.07
N ILE A 264 -3.25 5.86 13.61
CA ILE A 264 -3.44 6.88 14.65
C ILE A 264 -2.70 6.47 15.93
N LEU A 265 -2.74 5.19 16.32
CA LEU A 265 -2.01 4.70 17.49
C LEU A 265 -0.49 4.78 17.29
N THR A 266 0.03 4.39 16.12
CA THR A 266 1.47 4.50 15.83
C THR A 266 1.94 5.95 15.81
N THR A 267 1.09 6.90 15.42
CA THR A 267 1.37 8.33 15.55
C THR A 267 1.67 8.75 16.99
N THR A 268 1.05 8.10 18.00
CA THR A 268 1.34 8.38 19.41
C THR A 268 2.73 7.91 19.85
N ILE A 269 3.35 6.99 19.10
CA ILE A 269 4.69 6.44 19.37
C ILE A 269 5.75 7.16 18.53
N PHE A 270 5.47 7.38 17.24
CA PHE A 270 6.43 7.87 16.25
C PHE A 270 6.32 9.39 15.97
N GLY A 271 5.26 10.04 16.43
CA GLY A 271 5.11 11.50 16.38
C GLY A 271 4.97 12.05 14.95
N MET A 272 5.63 13.19 14.70
CA MET A 272 5.47 13.95 13.45
C MET A 272 5.93 13.19 12.20
N THR A 273 6.97 12.37 12.31
CA THR A 273 7.48 11.58 11.17
C THR A 273 6.39 10.65 10.61
N GLU A 274 5.59 10.05 11.48
CA GLU A 274 4.46 9.21 11.08
C GLU A 274 3.38 10.02 10.35
N ILE A 275 3.04 11.21 10.87
CA ILE A 275 2.05 12.09 10.25
C ILE A 275 2.50 12.51 8.85
N ILE A 276 3.77 12.90 8.71
CA ILE A 276 4.34 13.35 7.44
C ILE A 276 4.30 12.21 6.41
N GLY A 277 4.74 11.01 6.79
CA GLY A 277 4.80 9.88 5.86
C GLY A 277 3.46 9.23 5.55
N HIS A 278 2.52 9.21 6.50
CA HIS A 278 1.22 8.54 6.31
C HIS A 278 0.06 9.49 5.99
N ALA A 279 0.26 10.81 5.90
CA ALA A 279 -0.79 11.79 5.58
C ALA A 279 -1.62 11.37 4.34
N MET A 280 -0.94 10.98 3.25
CA MET A 280 -1.61 10.56 2.02
C MET A 280 -2.35 9.23 2.21
N ILE A 281 -1.77 8.31 2.98
CA ILE A 281 -2.40 7.00 3.24
C ILE A 281 -3.68 7.19 4.06
N HIS A 282 -3.71 8.10 5.05
CA HIS A 282 -4.95 8.44 5.76
C HIS A 282 -6.06 8.93 4.82
N VAL A 283 -5.71 9.76 3.83
CA VAL A 283 -6.68 10.20 2.80
C VAL A 283 -7.22 9.00 2.03
N VAL A 284 -6.36 8.08 1.60
CA VAL A 284 -6.75 6.86 0.87
C VAL A 284 -7.64 5.96 1.74
N LEU A 285 -7.31 5.78 3.02
CA LEU A 285 -8.11 4.99 3.95
C LEU A 285 -9.51 5.59 4.18
N ILE A 286 -9.61 6.92 4.30
CA ILE A 286 -10.92 7.60 4.35
C ILE A 286 -11.74 7.31 3.09
N LEU A 287 -11.11 7.31 1.90
CA LEU A 287 -11.80 6.95 0.66
C LEU A 287 -12.27 5.50 0.67
N PHE A 288 -11.49 4.57 1.22
CA PHE A 288 -11.91 3.17 1.33
C PHE A 288 -13.07 2.99 2.30
N ILE A 289 -13.12 3.78 3.38
CA ILE A 289 -14.28 3.83 4.28
C ILE A 289 -15.52 4.32 3.52
N ILE A 290 -15.40 5.39 2.73
CA ILE A 290 -16.53 5.97 1.99
C ILE A 290 -17.02 5.03 0.88
N GLU A 291 -16.11 4.55 0.01
CA GLU A 291 -16.46 3.68 -1.11
C GLU A 291 -17.02 2.35 -0.63
N GLY A 292 -16.35 1.66 0.30
CA GLY A 292 -16.89 0.50 1.01
C GLY A 292 -17.21 -0.74 0.17
N VAL A 293 -17.13 -0.68 -1.17
CA VAL A 293 -17.34 -1.80 -2.08
C VAL A 293 -16.11 -2.05 -2.92
N SER A 294 -15.77 -3.34 -3.07
CA SER A 294 -14.85 -3.77 -4.10
C SER A 294 -15.57 -3.89 -5.42
N PHE A 295 -14.90 -3.39 -6.44
CA PHE A 295 -15.32 -3.39 -7.84
C PHE A 295 -15.19 -4.78 -8.48
N TYR A 296 -14.48 -5.70 -7.82
CA TYR A 296 -14.21 -7.04 -8.32
C TYR A 296 -15.20 -8.03 -7.70
N ASN A 297 -15.91 -8.80 -8.53
CA ASN A 297 -16.51 -10.04 -8.03
C ASN A 297 -15.35 -10.97 -7.67
N PRO A 298 -15.14 -11.32 -6.40
CA PRO A 298 -13.99 -12.14 -6.00
C PRO A 298 -13.90 -13.36 -6.93
N PRO A 299 -12.72 -13.73 -7.44
CA PRO A 299 -12.60 -14.83 -8.40
C PRO A 299 -13.08 -16.15 -7.79
N VAL A 300 -13.19 -16.18 -6.45
CA VAL A 300 -13.91 -17.15 -5.64
C VAL A 300 -15.28 -17.51 -6.24
N LYS A 301 -16.09 -16.54 -6.71
CA LYS A 301 -17.43 -16.81 -7.27
C LYS A 301 -17.42 -17.57 -8.60
N ILE A 302 -16.26 -17.74 -9.24
CA ILE A 302 -16.10 -18.59 -10.44
C ILE A 302 -16.30 -20.06 -10.07
N HIS A 303 -15.99 -20.44 -8.83
CA HIS A 303 -16.11 -21.79 -8.33
C HIS A 303 -17.51 -22.07 -7.77
N LYS A 304 -18.11 -23.20 -8.17
CA LYS A 304 -19.51 -23.55 -7.86
C LYS A 304 -19.69 -24.06 -6.42
N THR A 305 -18.72 -24.79 -5.87
CA THR A 305 -18.82 -25.36 -4.53
C THR A 305 -18.09 -24.51 -3.50
N ARG A 306 -18.57 -24.52 -2.25
CA ARG A 306 -17.92 -23.84 -1.12
C ARG A 306 -16.51 -24.37 -0.87
N PHE A 307 -16.30 -25.66 -1.09
CA PHE A 307 -15.00 -26.28 -0.92
C PHE A 307 -13.99 -25.78 -1.98
N ASP A 308 -14.38 -25.75 -3.25
CA ASP A 308 -13.51 -25.25 -4.33
C ASP A 308 -13.15 -23.77 -4.12
N GLN A 309 -14.10 -22.98 -3.61
CA GLN A 309 -13.88 -21.58 -3.23
C GLN A 309 -12.82 -21.45 -2.13
N MET A 310 -12.93 -22.27 -1.07
CA MET A 310 -11.96 -22.29 0.02
C MET A 310 -10.58 -22.72 -0.45
N VAL A 311 -10.50 -23.77 -1.26
CA VAL A 311 -9.23 -24.26 -1.85
C VAL A 311 -8.60 -23.19 -2.74
N PHE A 312 -9.40 -22.50 -3.57
CA PHE A 312 -8.91 -21.42 -4.41
C PHE A 312 -8.32 -20.28 -3.59
N VAL A 313 -9.02 -19.79 -2.56
CA VAL A 313 -8.52 -18.70 -1.70
C VAL A 313 -7.24 -19.13 -0.96
N PHE A 314 -7.23 -20.34 -0.43
CA PHE A 314 -6.06 -20.91 0.25
C PHE A 314 -4.84 -20.92 -0.66
N LEU A 315 -4.96 -21.54 -1.85
CA LEU A 315 -3.84 -21.65 -2.79
C LEU A 315 -3.44 -20.30 -3.37
N ASN A 316 -4.41 -19.42 -3.65
CA ASN A 316 -4.14 -18.08 -4.16
C ASN A 316 -3.36 -17.24 -3.16
N PHE A 317 -3.72 -17.26 -1.87
CA PHE A 317 -2.98 -16.54 -0.85
C PHE A 317 -1.53 -17.04 -0.76
N ILE A 318 -1.31 -18.35 -0.69
CA ILE A 318 0.05 -18.92 -0.64
C ILE A 318 0.84 -18.57 -1.90
N PHE A 319 0.21 -18.60 -3.07
CA PHE A 319 0.84 -18.21 -4.33
C PHE A 319 1.26 -16.74 -4.33
N VAL A 320 0.37 -15.84 -3.89
CA VAL A 320 0.66 -14.40 -3.83
C VAL A 320 1.77 -14.13 -2.80
N LEU A 321 1.67 -14.69 -1.60
CA LEU A 321 2.71 -14.61 -0.57
C LEU A 321 4.08 -15.06 -1.08
N SER A 322 4.14 -16.26 -1.67
CA SER A 322 5.39 -16.79 -2.24
C SER A 322 5.93 -15.91 -3.36
N THR A 323 5.05 -15.42 -4.24
CA THR A 323 5.44 -14.53 -5.35
C THR A 323 6.07 -13.25 -4.82
N PHE A 324 5.42 -12.60 -3.85
CA PHE A 324 5.91 -11.38 -3.24
C PHE A 324 7.25 -11.58 -2.56
N ILE A 325 7.40 -12.64 -1.76
CA ILE A 325 8.67 -12.98 -1.09
C ILE A 325 9.78 -13.24 -2.10
N LEU A 326 9.55 -14.06 -3.12
CA LEU A 326 10.57 -14.40 -4.10
C LEU A 326 11.00 -13.19 -4.93
N ILE A 327 10.05 -12.35 -5.36
CA ILE A 327 10.37 -11.13 -6.11
C ILE A 327 11.11 -10.16 -5.22
N TYR A 328 10.60 -9.85 -4.03
CA TYR A 328 11.26 -8.93 -3.11
C TYR A 328 12.67 -9.42 -2.79
N TYR A 329 12.80 -10.67 -2.34
CA TYR A 329 14.09 -11.27 -1.99
C TYR A 329 15.06 -11.33 -3.17
N ARG A 330 14.60 -11.46 -4.41
CA ARG A 330 15.51 -11.45 -5.58
C ARG A 330 16.14 -10.09 -5.81
N PHE A 331 15.40 -9.01 -5.59
CA PHE A 331 15.82 -7.65 -5.93
C PHE A 331 16.26 -6.82 -4.71
N ALA A 332 16.05 -7.34 -3.50
CA ALA A 332 16.50 -6.84 -2.20
C ALA A 332 17.99 -7.02 -1.94
#